data_AF-A0A969PJW4-F1
#
_entry.id   AF-A0A969PJW4-F1
#
_cell.length_a   1.000
_cell.length_b   1.000
_cell.length_c   1.000
_cell.angle_alpha   90.00
_cell.angle_beta   90.00
_cell.angle_gamma   90.00
#
_symmetry.space_group_name_H-M   'P 1'
#
loop_
_entity.id
_entity.type
_entity.pdbx_description
1 polymer ?
#
loop_
_entity_poly.entity_id
_entity_poly.type
_entity_poly.pdbx_seq_one_letter_code
_entity_poly.pdbx_strand_id
1 'polypeptide(L)' 'MGKQLMEAAIAILKQSRDCNEIIIHAQEYIKDMYQKLGFDQVGDRFDEGGIPHVKMVKKLKG' A
#
# COMPACT_ATOMS: atom_id res chain seq x y z
N MET A 1 -1.34 -13.46 -8.11
CA MET A 1 -0.36 -12.65 -8.87
C MET A 1 -0.13 -11.28 -8.24
N GLY A 2 -1.14 -10.42 -8.06
CA GLY A 2 -0.94 -9.07 -7.50
C GLY A 2 -0.21 -9.01 -6.14
N LYS A 3 -0.56 -9.92 -5.22
CA LYS A 3 0.12 -10.05 -3.92
C LYS A 3 1.64 -10.33 -4.06
N GLN A 4 2.03 -11.28 -4.90
CA GLN A 4 3.43 -11.68 -5.07
C GLN A 4 4.28 -10.55 -5.67
N LEU A 5 3.71 -9.82 -6.63
CA LEU A 5 4.37 -8.65 -7.21
C LEU A 5 4.60 -7.57 -6.12
N MET A 6 3.59 -7.31 -5.30
CA MET A 6 3.71 -6.34 -4.22
C MET A 6 4.71 -6.77 -3.15
N GLU A 7 4.75 -8.06 -2.78
CA GLU A 7 5.76 -8.61 -1.86
C GLU A 7 7.18 -8.44 -2.40
N ALA A 8 7.41 -8.70 -3.69
CA ALA A 8 8.69 -8.48 -4.34
C ALA A 8 9.08 -6.99 -4.34
N ALA A 9 8.15 -6.10 -4.68
CA ALA A 9 8.38 -4.66 -4.65
C ALA A 9 8.75 -4.16 -3.24
N ILE A 10 8.01 -4.59 -2.21
CA ILE A 10 8.32 -4.28 -0.81
C ILE A 10 9.71 -4.79 -0.42
N ALA A 11 10.07 -6.01 -0.83
CA ALA A 11 11.37 -6.60 -0.52
C ALA A 11 12.54 -5.81 -1.13
N ILE A 12 12.36 -5.27 -2.34
CA ILE A 12 13.34 -4.38 -2.98
C ILE A 12 13.42 -3.05 -2.21
N LEU A 13 12.28 -2.43 -1.90
CA LEU A 13 12.23 -1.13 -1.23
C LEU A 13 12.81 -1.18 0.19
N LYS A 14 12.65 -2.30 0.90
CA LYS A 14 13.28 -2.53 2.23
C LYS A 14 14.80 -2.54 2.20
N GLN A 15 15.42 -2.85 1.06
CA GLN A 15 16.88 -2.83 0.91
C GLN A 15 17.41 -1.42 0.61
N SER A 16 16.53 -0.50 0.20
CA SER A 16 16.89 0.90 -0.04
C SER A 16 17.06 1.64 1.30
N ARG A 17 18.21 2.31 1.46
CA ARG A 17 18.48 3.13 2.64
C ARG A 17 17.67 4.43 2.65
N ASP A 18 17.03 4.81 1.54
CA ASP A 18 16.35 6.10 1.42
C ASP A 18 14.82 5.97 1.48
N CYS A 19 14.29 4.74 1.45
CA CYS A 19 12.85 4.50 1.55
C CYS A 19 12.43 4.24 3.00
N ASN A 20 11.68 5.18 3.58
CA ASN A 20 11.18 5.07 4.95
C ASN A 20 9.72 4.62 5.00
N GLU A 21 8.95 4.87 3.94
CA GLU A 21 7.55 4.52 3.83
C GLU A 21 7.13 4.30 2.37
N ILE A 22 6.07 3.51 2.19
CA ILE A 22 5.38 3.28 0.93
C ILE A 22 3.98 3.85 1.05
N ILE A 23 3.58 4.68 0.08
CA ILE A 23 2.24 5.25 -0.02
C ILE A 23 1.58 4.71 -1.29
N ILE A 24 0.34 4.24 -1.17
CA ILE A 24 -0.47 3.79 -2.30
C ILE A 24 -1.87 4.37 -2.22
N HIS A 25 -2.50 4.52 -3.39
CA HIS A 25 -3.95 4.67 -3.50
C HIS A 25 -4.51 3.30 -3.89
N ALA A 26 -5.14 2.61 -2.94
CA ALA A 26 -5.70 1.29 -3.17
C ALA A 26 -7.19 1.42 -3.49
N GLN A 27 -7.67 0.66 -4.47
CA GLN A 27 -9.11 0.46 -4.63
C GLN A 27 -9.69 -0.11 -3.33
N GLU A 28 -10.81 0.45 -2.86
CA GLU A 28 -11.36 0.15 -1.54
C GLU A 28 -11.64 -1.36 -1.36
N TYR A 29 -12.11 -2.05 -2.42
CA TYR A 29 -12.46 -3.46 -2.36
C TYR A 29 -11.27 -4.41 -2.16
N ILE A 30 -10.02 -3.96 -2.40
CA ILE A 30 -8.80 -4.74 -2.14
C ILE A 30 -7.98 -4.24 -0.95
N LYS A 31 -8.50 -3.30 -0.16
CA LYS A 31 -7.76 -2.75 0.98
C LYS A 31 -7.30 -3.84 1.96
N ASP A 32 -8.09 -4.87 2.18
CA ASP A 32 -7.77 -5.98 3.09
C ASP A 32 -6.55 -6.79 2.62
N MET A 33 -6.31 -6.88 1.30
CA MET A 33 -5.10 -7.49 0.76
C MET A 33 -3.86 -6.69 1.17
N TYR A 34 -3.93 -5.36 1.08
CA TYR A 34 -2.85 -4.47 1.47
C TYR A 34 -2.66 -4.42 3.00
N GLN A 35 -3.74 -4.51 3.77
CA GLN A 35 -3.66 -4.66 5.23
C GLN A 35 -2.89 -5.93 5.62
N LYS A 36 -3.12 -7.05 4.92
CA LYS A 36 -2.33 -8.29 5.12
C LYS A 36 -0.86 -8.16 4.74
N LEU A 37 -0.52 -7.19 3.88
CA LEU A 37 0.86 -6.83 3.55
C LEU A 37 1.44 -5.78 4.53
N GLY A 38 0.66 -5.38 5.54
CA GLY A 38 1.03 -4.43 6.58
C GLY A 38 1.03 -2.98 6.10
N PHE A 39 0.07 -2.62 5.26
CA PHE A 39 -0.32 -1.24 5.01
C PHE A 39 -1.50 -0.87 5.91
N ASP A 40 -1.49 0.35 6.42
CA ASP A 40 -2.59 0.93 7.18
C ASP A 40 -3.32 1.96 6.32
N GLN A 41 -4.65 1.95 6.37
CA GLN A 41 -5.44 3.02 5.76
C GLN A 41 -5.18 4.32 6.50
N VAL A 42 -4.93 5.40 5.75
CA VAL A 42 -4.81 6.75 6.29
C VAL A 42 -5.78 7.68 5.57
N GLY A 43 -6.66 8.29 6.34
CA GLY A 43 -7.70 9.18 5.82
C GLY A 43 -8.90 8.44 5.21
N ASP A 44 -9.77 9.23 4.61
CA ASP A 44 -11.08 8.80 4.14
C ASP A 44 -11.05 8.18 2.74
N ARG A 45 -12.14 7.50 2.41
CA ARG A 45 -12.42 7.03 1.06
C ARG A 45 -12.61 8.23 0.12
N PHE A 46 -12.06 8.13 -1.09
CA PHE A 46 -12.25 9.11 -2.17
C PHE A 46 -12.59 8.43 -3.50
N ASP A 47 -13.14 9.18 -4.43
CA ASP A 47 -13.41 8.72 -5.80
C ASP A 47 -12.22 9.03 -6.71
N GLU A 48 -11.79 8.04 -7.49
CA GLU A 48 -10.78 8.23 -8.55
C GLU A 48 -11.28 7.48 -9.79
N GLY A 49 -11.73 8.24 -10.79
CA GLY A 49 -12.27 7.67 -12.03
C GLY A 49 -13.57 6.89 -11.87
N GLY A 50 -14.44 7.27 -10.92
CA GLY A 50 -15.70 6.58 -10.62
C GLY A 50 -15.52 5.31 -9.78
N ILE A 51 -14.30 5.05 -9.30
CA ILE A 51 -13.98 3.89 -8.47
C ILE A 51 -13.58 4.37 -7.07
N PRO A 52 -14.14 3.75 -6.01
CA PRO A 52 -13.73 4.00 -4.63
C PRO A 52 -12.27 3.63 -4.35
N HIS A 53 -11.51 4.56 -3.78
CA HIS A 53 -10.14 4.37 -3.34
C HIS A 53 -9.94 4.82 -1.90
N VAL A 54 -8.89 4.31 -1.28
CA VAL A 54 -8.38 4.71 0.03
C VAL A 54 -6.87 4.91 -0.06
N LYS A 55 -6.35 5.92 0.64
CA LYS A 55 -4.91 6.09 0.78
C LYS A 55 -4.41 5.11 1.85
N MET A 56 -3.33 4.39 1.56
CA MET A 56 -2.73 3.46 2.50
C MET A 56 -1.23 3.67 2.60
N VAL A 57 -0.68 3.46 3.80
CA VAL A 57 0.72 3.70 4.13
C VAL A 57 1.32 2.47 4.77
N LYS A 58 2.54 2.11 4.37
CA LYS A 58 3.36 1.10 5.04
C LYS A 58 4.69 1.74 5.44
N LYS A 59 4.99 1.78 6.74
CA LYS A 59 6.33 2.14 7.22
C LYS A 59 7.30 0.99 6.94
N LEU A 60 8.48 1.31 6.43
CA LEU A 60 9.56 0.34 6.17
C LEU A 60 10.64 0.34 7.25
N LYS A 61 10.70 1.40 8.05
CA LYS A 61 11.61 1.54 9.18
C LYS A 61 10.85 1.94 10.43
N GLY A 62 11.28 1.37 11.56
CA GLY A 62 10.98 1.79 12.92
C GLY A 62 12.29 2.02 13.66
#